data_AF-K1TI72-F1
#
_entry.id   AF-K1TI72-F1
#
_cell.length_a   1.000
_cell.length_b   1.000
_cell.length_c   1.000
_cell.angle_alpha   90.00
_cell.angle_beta   90.00
_cell.angle_gamma   90.00
#
_symmetry.space_group_name_H-M   'P 1'
#
loop_
_entity.id
_entity.type
_entity.pdbx_description
1 polymer ?
#
loop_
_entity_poly.entity_id
_entity_poly.type
_entity_poly.pdbx_seq_one_letter_code
_entity_poly.pdbx_strand_id
1 'polypeptide(L)'
;MSEAGYDIILGVRSSVFLPFRNLGLVIVDEEHENTYKQQDPAPRYHARNAAIVLASMYGAKTLLGTATPSVETWHNATSGKYGLVELKERYKEIQLPEIIPVDIKELHRKKKMNGPFSPLLLQYIREALEQKEQVILFQNRRGFAPMIECNTCGWVPKCKNCDVSLTYHKGLNQLTCHYCGYTYQLPRICPACEGTDLRNRGFGTEKIEDDIKALFPDARVARMDLDTTRTRTAYERIISDFQQGKTD
;
A
#
# COMPACT_ATOMS: atom_id res chain seq x y z
N MET A 1 37.19 8.64 -18.89
CA MET A 1 35.88 8.20 -19.39
C MET A 1 36.15 7.54 -20.73
N SER A 2 35.70 6.31 -20.95
CA SER A 2 35.92 5.59 -22.22
C SER A 2 35.51 6.46 -23.42
N GLU A 3 36.30 6.44 -24.50
CA GLU A 3 35.96 7.14 -25.75
C GLU A 3 34.69 6.58 -26.39
N ALA A 4 34.35 5.31 -26.10
CA ALA A 4 33.04 4.74 -26.38
C ALA A 4 32.03 5.19 -25.31
N GLY A 5 31.03 5.96 -25.72
CA GLY A 5 29.85 6.26 -24.90
C GLY A 5 29.01 4.99 -24.66
N TYR A 6 28.07 5.07 -23.71
CA TYR A 6 27.09 4.01 -23.48
C TYR A 6 25.81 4.32 -24.25
N ASP A 7 25.27 3.34 -24.97
CA ASP A 7 24.00 3.49 -25.71
C ASP A 7 22.79 3.44 -24.78
N ILE A 8 22.88 2.67 -23.69
CA ILE A 8 21.81 2.49 -22.70
C ILE A 8 22.41 2.61 -21.30
N ILE A 9 21.75 3.39 -20.45
CA ILE A 9 22.10 3.53 -19.04
C ILE A 9 20.88 3.09 -18.23
N LEU A 10 21.05 2.04 -17.43
CA LEU A 10 20.09 1.63 -16.42
C LEU A 10 20.54 2.16 -15.07
N GLY A 11 19.64 2.80 -14.34
CA GLY A 11 19.99 3.29 -13.03
C GLY A 11 18.80 3.74 -12.21
N VAL A 12 19.09 4.05 -10.96
CA VAL A 12 18.11 4.52 -9.97
C VAL A 12 17.85 6.01 -10.12
N ARG A 13 17.00 6.57 -9.25
CA ARG A 13 16.70 8.02 -9.14
C ARG A 13 17.85 8.99 -9.39
N SER A 14 19.05 8.73 -8.87
CA SER A 14 20.19 9.67 -8.94
C SER A 14 20.80 9.75 -10.33
N SER A 15 20.46 8.81 -11.21
CA SER A 15 21.00 8.72 -12.58
C SER A 15 20.58 9.90 -13.45
N VAL A 16 19.54 10.64 -13.06
CA VAL A 16 19.14 11.91 -13.73
C VAL A 16 20.23 12.98 -13.68
N PHE A 17 21.23 12.84 -12.81
CA PHE A 17 22.37 13.78 -12.68
C PHE A 17 23.63 13.34 -13.41
N LEU A 18 23.58 12.23 -14.15
CA LEU A 18 24.73 11.81 -14.94
C LEU A 18 25.04 12.84 -16.05
N PRO A 19 26.33 13.02 -16.41
CA PRO A 19 26.74 14.00 -17.42
C PRO A 19 26.48 13.44 -18.83
N PHE A 20 25.23 13.45 -19.27
CA PHE A 20 24.86 13.00 -20.60
C PHE A 20 25.45 13.91 -21.69
N ARG A 21 25.78 13.34 -22.85
CA ARG A 21 26.24 14.09 -24.02
C ARG A 21 25.25 14.06 -25.18
N ASN A 22 24.67 12.90 -25.44
CA ASN A 22 23.73 12.65 -26.54
C ASN A 22 22.50 11.89 -26.03
N LEU A 23 21.71 12.53 -25.18
CA LEU A 23 20.50 11.93 -24.61
C LEU A 23 19.35 12.05 -25.60
N GLY A 24 18.81 10.93 -26.08
CA GLY A 24 17.66 10.90 -27.01
C GLY A 24 16.32 10.57 -26.35
N LEU A 25 16.34 9.76 -25.27
CA LEU A 25 15.14 9.28 -24.59
C LEU A 25 15.44 9.03 -23.11
N VAL A 26 14.49 9.39 -22.25
CA VAL A 26 14.47 8.98 -20.83
C VAL A 26 13.23 8.15 -20.58
N ILE A 27 13.39 6.93 -20.06
CA ILE A 27 12.29 6.06 -19.67
C ILE A 27 12.24 6.03 -18.15
N VAL A 28 11.07 6.34 -17.59
CA VAL A 28 10.77 6.19 -16.16
C VAL A 28 9.75 5.07 -16.04
N ASP A 29 10.23 3.90 -15.61
CA ASP A 29 9.37 2.74 -15.36
C ASP A 29 8.76 2.82 -13.96
N GLU A 30 7.55 2.28 -13.82
CA GLU A 30 6.70 2.42 -12.63
C GLU A 30 6.64 3.87 -12.11
N GLU A 31 6.32 4.84 -12.98
CA GLU A 31 6.43 6.28 -12.66
C GLU A 31 5.69 6.74 -11.40
N HIS A 32 4.67 5.98 -10.99
CA HIS A 32 3.85 6.22 -9.81
C HIS A 32 4.57 5.91 -8.48
N GLU A 33 5.73 5.27 -8.55
CA GLU A 33 6.43 4.74 -7.40
C GLU A 33 7.02 5.89 -6.53
N ASN A 34 6.78 5.81 -5.22
CA ASN A 34 7.10 6.88 -4.27
C ASN A 34 8.60 7.03 -3.99
N THR A 35 9.39 5.96 -4.15
CA THR A 35 10.85 6.05 -4.14
C THR A 35 11.39 6.88 -5.30
N TYR A 36 10.61 7.41 -6.24
CA TYR A 36 11.09 8.51 -7.11
C TYR A 36 11.17 9.88 -6.41
N LYS A 37 10.57 10.05 -5.22
CA LYS A 37 10.67 11.28 -4.42
C LYS A 37 11.77 11.20 -3.36
N GLN A 38 12.82 11.99 -3.51
CA GLN A 38 13.86 12.13 -2.49
C GLN A 38 13.29 12.88 -1.27
N GLN A 39 13.28 12.21 -0.11
CA GLN A 39 12.82 12.77 1.16
C GLN A 39 13.99 13.36 1.95
N ASP A 40 15.03 12.59 2.23
CA ASP A 40 16.23 13.04 2.91
C ASP A 40 17.47 12.25 2.44
N PRO A 41 18.67 12.86 2.44
CA PRO A 41 18.93 14.28 2.71
C PRO A 41 18.48 15.19 1.55
N ALA A 42 18.54 16.50 1.78
CA ALA A 42 18.42 17.49 0.71
C ALA A 42 19.53 17.28 -0.35
N PRO A 43 19.26 17.58 -1.64
CA PRO A 43 18.05 18.22 -2.18
C PRO A 43 16.85 17.27 -2.32
N ARG A 44 15.65 17.76 -2.01
CA ARG A 44 14.39 16.97 -2.06
C ARG A 44 13.72 16.99 -3.43
N TYR A 45 14.39 16.45 -4.44
CA TYR A 45 13.87 16.42 -5.82
C TYR A 45 12.92 15.23 -6.07
N HIS A 46 12.12 15.34 -7.12
CA HIS A 46 11.34 14.21 -7.64
C HIS A 46 11.94 13.78 -8.97
N ALA A 47 12.48 12.56 -9.03
CA ALA A 47 13.26 12.09 -10.18
C ALA A 47 12.42 12.03 -11.47
N ARG A 48 11.16 11.60 -11.43
CA ARG A 48 10.22 11.72 -12.57
C ARG A 48 10.17 13.13 -13.15
N ASN A 49 9.94 14.14 -12.32
CA ASN A 49 9.85 15.53 -12.78
C ASN A 49 11.22 16.02 -13.29
N ALA A 50 12.31 15.64 -12.61
CA ALA A 50 13.67 15.96 -13.06
C ALA A 50 14.00 15.30 -14.41
N ALA A 51 13.53 14.08 -14.67
CA ALA A 51 13.69 13.37 -15.93
C ALA A 51 12.99 14.09 -17.09
N ILE A 52 11.79 14.64 -16.86
CA ILE A 52 11.06 15.45 -17.86
C ILE A 52 11.86 16.72 -18.20
N VAL A 53 12.37 17.42 -17.19
CA VAL A 53 13.17 18.63 -17.39
C VAL A 53 14.50 18.30 -18.07
N LEU A 54 15.19 17.25 -17.61
CA LEU A 54 16.43 16.76 -18.21
C LEU A 54 16.23 16.45 -19.69
N ALA A 55 15.21 15.67 -20.04
CA ALA A 55 14.93 15.34 -21.42
C ALA A 55 14.70 16.61 -22.25
N SER A 56 13.92 17.57 -21.73
CA SER A 56 13.70 18.86 -22.40
C SER A 56 14.99 19.66 -22.61
N MET A 57 15.93 19.65 -21.66
CA MET A 57 17.21 20.36 -21.78
C MET A 57 18.11 19.80 -22.89
N TYR A 58 17.99 18.51 -23.19
CA TYR A 58 18.75 17.82 -24.24
C TYR A 58 17.98 17.68 -25.56
N GLY A 59 16.75 18.20 -25.66
CA GLY A 59 15.87 17.98 -26.81
C GLY A 59 15.35 16.54 -26.95
N ALA A 60 15.51 15.73 -25.91
CA ALA A 60 15.06 14.34 -25.81
C ALA A 60 13.56 14.23 -25.52
N LYS A 61 13.02 13.01 -25.59
CA LYS A 61 11.68 12.68 -25.12
C LYS A 61 11.71 11.96 -23.77
N THR A 62 10.59 11.99 -23.05
CA THR A 62 10.38 11.21 -21.84
C THR A 62 9.22 10.24 -22.05
N LEU A 63 9.42 8.97 -21.70
CA LEU A 63 8.38 7.96 -21.62
C LEU A 63 8.13 7.63 -20.14
N LEU A 64 6.89 7.78 -19.69
CA LEU A 64 6.45 7.41 -18.35
C LEU A 64 5.66 6.10 -18.47
N GLY A 65 6.24 4.99 -18.03
CA GLY A 65 5.63 3.66 -18.04
C GLY A 65 5.01 3.33 -16.69
N THR A 66 3.78 2.82 -16.68
CA THR A 66 3.08 2.40 -15.45
C THR A 66 1.76 1.71 -15.81
N ALA A 67 1.38 0.70 -15.02
CA ALA A 67 0.04 0.12 -15.07
C ALA A 67 -0.97 0.90 -14.19
N THR A 68 -0.47 1.66 -13.21
CA THR A 68 -1.26 2.40 -12.21
C THR A 68 -0.74 3.84 -12.12
N PRO A 69 -1.08 4.72 -13.08
CA PRO A 69 -0.51 6.06 -13.15
C PRO A 69 -0.77 6.88 -11.90
N SER A 70 0.19 7.72 -11.53
CA SER A 70 0.01 8.75 -10.52
C SER A 70 -1.12 9.69 -10.96
N VAL A 71 -1.85 10.26 -9.99
CA VAL A 71 -2.97 11.17 -10.28
C VAL A 71 -2.50 12.36 -11.13
N GLU A 72 -1.30 12.88 -10.87
CA GLU A 72 -0.70 13.98 -11.61
C GLU A 72 -0.37 13.57 -13.06
N THR A 73 0.23 12.39 -13.26
CA THR A 73 0.56 11.89 -14.60
C THR A 73 -0.70 11.61 -15.41
N TRP A 74 -1.70 10.97 -14.80
CA TRP A 74 -3.00 10.73 -15.41
C TRP A 74 -3.70 12.03 -15.80
N HIS A 75 -3.72 13.02 -14.90
CA HIS A 75 -4.29 14.33 -15.19
C HIS A 75 -3.57 15.04 -16.35
N ASN A 76 -2.24 15.05 -16.36
CA ASN A 76 -1.48 15.67 -17.45
C ASN A 76 -1.70 14.95 -18.79
N ALA A 77 -1.82 13.62 -18.80
CA ALA A 77 -2.10 12.86 -20.01
C ALA A 77 -3.52 13.10 -20.53
N THR A 78 -4.53 13.04 -19.66
CA THR A 78 -5.95 13.24 -20.02
C THR A 78 -6.30 14.69 -20.35
N SER A 79 -5.58 15.67 -19.81
CA SER A 79 -5.70 17.09 -20.18
C SER A 79 -4.94 17.46 -21.47
N GLY A 80 -4.26 16.51 -22.10
CA GLY A 80 -3.51 16.71 -23.35
C GLY A 80 -2.13 17.36 -23.17
N LYS A 81 -1.69 17.59 -21.93
CA LYS A 81 -0.32 18.07 -21.65
C LYS A 81 0.73 17.01 -21.96
N TYR A 82 0.42 15.73 -21.69
CA TYR A 82 1.22 14.58 -22.09
C TYR A 82 0.48 13.79 -23.18
N GLY A 83 1.23 13.07 -24.02
CA GLY A 83 0.66 12.03 -24.86
C GLY A 83 0.24 10.83 -24.01
N LEU A 84 -0.92 10.24 -24.32
CA LEU A 84 -1.41 9.01 -23.69
C LEU A 84 -1.34 7.86 -24.69
N VAL A 85 -0.68 6.77 -24.30
CA VAL A 85 -0.66 5.52 -25.05
C VAL A 85 -1.15 4.41 -24.13
N GLU A 86 -2.22 3.72 -24.54
CA GLU A 86 -2.82 2.64 -23.76
C GLU A 86 -2.54 1.29 -24.40
N LEU A 87 -2.04 0.34 -23.60
CA LEU A 87 -1.96 -1.06 -23.97
C LEU A 87 -3.15 -1.78 -23.34
N LYS A 88 -4.15 -2.14 -24.16
CA LYS A 88 -5.42 -2.73 -23.69
C LYS A 88 -5.38 -4.24 -23.56
N GLU A 89 -4.36 -4.87 -24.11
CA GLU A 89 -4.19 -6.32 -24.14
C GLU A 89 -3.08 -6.74 -23.17
N ARG A 90 -3.34 -7.78 -22.39
CA ARG A 90 -2.34 -8.35 -21.48
C ARG A 90 -1.44 -9.31 -22.24
N TYR A 91 -0.16 -9.31 -21.87
CA TYR A 91 0.78 -10.31 -22.36
C TYR A 91 0.24 -11.72 -22.09
N LYS A 92 0.18 -12.56 -23.14
CA LYS A 92 -0.35 -13.94 -23.11
C LYS A 92 -1.81 -14.08 -22.65
N GLU A 93 -2.65 -13.05 -22.81
CA GLU A 93 -4.08 -13.10 -22.45
C GLU A 93 -4.37 -13.53 -21.01
N ILE A 94 -3.41 -13.27 -20.09
CA ILE A 94 -3.54 -13.63 -18.68
C ILE A 94 -4.79 -12.94 -18.10
N GLN A 95 -5.70 -13.75 -17.59
CA GLN A 95 -6.94 -13.28 -16.97
C GLN A 95 -6.66 -12.60 -15.63
N LEU A 96 -7.48 -11.61 -15.30
CA LEU A 96 -7.49 -11.04 -13.95
C LEU A 96 -7.96 -12.09 -12.94
N PRO A 97 -7.43 -12.07 -11.70
CA PRO A 97 -7.96 -12.93 -10.65
C PRO A 97 -9.41 -12.54 -10.35
N GLU A 98 -10.20 -13.51 -9.88
CA GLU A 98 -11.53 -13.25 -9.35
C GLU A 98 -11.42 -12.40 -8.06
N ILE A 99 -12.21 -11.33 -7.98
CA ILE A 99 -12.25 -10.45 -6.81
C ILE A 99 -13.60 -10.65 -6.12
N ILE A 100 -13.56 -11.19 -4.91
CA ILE A 100 -14.76 -11.47 -4.11
C ILE A 100 -14.86 -10.47 -2.94
N PRO A 101 -15.73 -9.46 -3.02
CA PRO A 101 -15.97 -8.56 -1.90
C PRO A 101 -16.80 -9.26 -0.81
N VAL A 102 -16.42 -9.09 0.44
CA VAL A 102 -17.12 -9.68 1.60
C VAL A 102 -17.71 -8.59 2.48
N ASP A 103 -19.02 -8.69 2.76
CA ASP A 103 -19.70 -7.77 3.69
C ASP A 103 -19.40 -8.14 5.16
N ILE A 104 -18.35 -7.53 5.69
CA ILE A 104 -17.91 -7.68 7.07
C ILE A 104 -18.97 -7.16 8.06
N LYS A 105 -19.75 -6.13 7.71
CA LYS A 105 -20.78 -5.55 8.59
C LYS A 105 -21.89 -6.56 8.83
N GLU A 106 -22.34 -7.25 7.79
CA GLU A 106 -23.35 -8.28 7.94
C GLU A 106 -22.83 -9.48 8.75
N LEU A 107 -21.59 -9.90 8.53
CA LEU A 107 -20.98 -11.01 9.26
C LEU A 107 -20.85 -10.71 10.76
N HIS A 108 -20.51 -9.47 11.13
CA HIS A 108 -20.53 -9.03 12.53
C HIS A 108 -21.94 -9.08 13.12
N ARG A 109 -22.95 -8.55 12.43
CA ARG A 109 -24.36 -8.59 12.87
C ARG A 109 -24.83 -10.02 13.13
N LYS A 110 -24.47 -10.96 12.25
CA LYS A 110 -24.82 -12.38 12.36
C LYS A 110 -23.89 -13.16 13.31
N LYS A 111 -22.90 -12.51 13.95
CA LYS A 111 -21.88 -13.13 14.81
C LYS A 111 -21.14 -14.29 14.13
N LYS A 112 -20.82 -14.12 12.84
CA LYS A 112 -20.14 -15.12 12.00
C LYS A 112 -18.64 -14.86 11.79
N MET A 113 -18.11 -13.76 12.31
CA MET A 113 -16.67 -13.45 12.23
C MET A 113 -15.87 -14.34 13.18
N ASN A 114 -14.68 -14.78 12.76
CA ASN A 114 -13.71 -15.44 13.62
C ASN A 114 -12.51 -14.52 13.82
N GLY A 115 -12.46 -13.85 14.97
CA GLY A 115 -11.51 -12.77 15.20
C GLY A 115 -11.61 -11.69 14.09
N PRO A 116 -10.52 -11.38 13.38
CA PRO A 116 -10.53 -10.44 12.25
C PRO A 116 -10.95 -11.07 10.91
N PHE A 117 -11.14 -12.39 10.84
CA PHE A 117 -11.30 -13.10 9.56
C PHE A 117 -12.75 -13.46 9.26
N SER A 118 -13.14 -13.32 7.99
CA SER A 118 -14.41 -13.82 7.50
C SER A 118 -14.34 -15.34 7.28
N PRO A 119 -15.47 -16.07 7.41
CA PRO A 119 -15.50 -17.51 7.11
C PRO A 119 -15.02 -17.83 5.70
N LEU A 120 -15.36 -16.98 4.71
CA LEU A 120 -14.96 -17.16 3.32
C LEU A 120 -13.45 -17.04 3.13
N LEU A 121 -12.81 -16.07 3.80
CA LEU A 121 -11.36 -15.92 3.76
C LEU A 121 -10.68 -17.17 4.36
N LEU A 122 -11.15 -17.63 5.52
CA LEU A 122 -10.59 -18.84 6.16
C LEU A 122 -10.80 -20.10 5.32
N GLN A 123 -11.90 -20.18 4.58
CA GLN A 123 -12.15 -21.26 3.63
C GLN A 123 -11.09 -21.24 2.52
N TYR A 124 -10.91 -20.12 1.82
CA TYR A 124 -9.95 -20.03 0.71
C TYR A 124 -8.49 -20.20 1.17
N ILE A 125 -8.14 -19.73 2.37
CA ILE A 125 -6.83 -20.01 2.96
C ILE A 125 -6.63 -21.52 3.11
N ARG A 126 -7.63 -22.22 3.67
CA ARG A 126 -7.55 -23.67 3.86
C ARG A 126 -7.40 -24.41 2.52
N GLU A 127 -8.22 -24.04 1.54
CA GLU A 127 -8.18 -24.66 0.21
C GLU A 127 -6.82 -24.47 -0.47
N ALA A 128 -6.24 -23.26 -0.41
CA ALA A 128 -4.91 -22.98 -0.93
C ALA A 128 -3.84 -23.83 -0.23
N LEU A 129 -3.85 -23.88 1.11
CA LEU A 129 -2.90 -24.66 1.90
C LEU A 129 -3.02 -26.17 1.63
N GLU A 130 -4.24 -26.70 1.49
CA GLU A 130 -4.49 -28.11 1.13
C GLU A 130 -3.95 -28.44 -0.28
N GLN A 131 -3.98 -27.48 -1.19
CA GLN A 131 -3.40 -27.58 -2.53
C GLN A 131 -1.89 -27.32 -2.57
N LYS A 132 -1.26 -27.06 -1.42
CA LYS A 132 0.16 -26.68 -1.29
C LYS A 132 0.51 -25.39 -2.04
N GLU A 133 -0.46 -24.50 -2.15
CA GLU A 133 -0.29 -23.15 -2.65
C GLU A 133 0.08 -22.19 -1.51
N GLN A 134 0.43 -20.96 -1.85
CA GLN A 134 0.85 -19.94 -0.89
C GLN A 134 -0.16 -18.81 -0.81
N VAL A 135 -0.35 -18.24 0.38
CA VAL A 135 -1.29 -17.16 0.64
C VAL A 135 -0.56 -15.89 1.07
N ILE A 136 -0.92 -14.75 0.45
CA ILE A 136 -0.46 -13.43 0.89
C ILE A 136 -1.64 -12.69 1.52
N LEU A 137 -1.52 -12.36 2.81
CA LEU A 137 -2.47 -11.50 3.52
C LEU A 137 -1.95 -10.07 3.57
N PHE A 138 -2.60 -9.18 2.82
CA PHE A 138 -2.31 -7.75 2.86
C PHE A 138 -3.07 -7.07 4.00
N GLN A 139 -2.31 -6.47 4.93
CA GLN A 139 -2.86 -5.54 5.91
C GLN A 139 -2.36 -4.13 5.59
N ASN A 140 -3.28 -3.23 5.27
CA ASN A 140 -2.94 -1.85 4.90
C ASN A 140 -2.16 -1.17 6.03
N ARG A 141 -0.94 -0.71 5.70
CA ARG A 141 -0.13 0.10 6.60
C ARG A 141 -0.29 1.58 6.29
N ARG A 142 -1.24 2.22 6.98
CA ARG A 142 -1.12 3.62 7.39
C ARG A 142 -1.50 3.76 8.86
N GLY A 143 -0.55 3.37 9.69
CA GLY A 143 -0.51 3.70 11.11
C GLY A 143 -1.52 2.95 11.96
N PHE A 144 -1.08 2.54 13.15
CA PHE A 144 -1.92 2.53 14.33
C PHE A 144 -2.42 3.96 14.57
N ALA A 145 -3.27 4.50 13.71
CA ALA A 145 -4.22 5.50 14.14
C ALA A 145 -5.36 4.65 14.72
N PRO A 146 -5.30 4.26 16.01
CA PRO A 146 -6.39 3.53 16.62
C PRO A 146 -7.65 4.33 16.34
N MET A 147 -8.54 3.78 15.54
CA MET A 147 -9.80 4.43 15.24
C MET A 147 -10.84 3.76 16.11
N ILE A 148 -11.77 4.53 16.64
CA ILE A 148 -12.88 3.95 17.39
C ILE A 148 -13.95 3.54 16.39
N GLU A 149 -14.45 2.32 16.54
CA GLU A 149 -15.61 1.84 15.80
C GLU A 149 -16.61 1.19 16.77
N CYS A 150 -17.90 1.42 16.55
CA CYS A 150 -18.94 0.65 17.20
C CYS A 150 -19.06 -0.74 16.58
N ASN A 151 -18.83 -1.78 17.39
CA ASN A 151 -18.91 -3.17 16.93
C ASN A 151 -20.34 -3.61 16.57
N THR A 152 -21.36 -2.87 17.04
CA THR A 152 -22.78 -3.17 16.77
C THR A 152 -23.25 -2.62 15.42
N CYS A 153 -22.94 -1.36 15.10
CA CYS A 153 -23.50 -0.67 13.92
C CYS A 153 -22.47 -0.15 12.91
N GLY A 154 -21.17 -0.21 13.23
CA GLY A 154 -20.09 0.29 12.38
C GLY A 154 -19.89 1.81 12.43
N TRP A 155 -20.46 2.50 13.43
CA TRP A 155 -20.26 3.94 13.58
C TRP A 155 -18.79 4.27 13.88
N VAL A 156 -18.27 5.27 13.18
CA VAL A 156 -16.90 5.80 13.33
C VAL A 156 -16.98 7.30 13.65
N PRO A 157 -16.26 7.81 14.67
CA PRO A 157 -16.19 9.24 14.95
C PRO A 157 -15.56 10.02 13.79
N LYS A 158 -16.26 11.05 13.33
CA LYS A 158 -15.82 11.94 12.26
C LYS A 158 -15.54 13.35 12.76
N CYS A 159 -14.60 14.03 12.11
CA CYS A 159 -14.34 15.44 12.31
C CYS A 159 -15.48 16.29 11.71
N LYS A 160 -16.12 17.12 12.53
CA LYS A 160 -17.18 18.03 12.07
C LYS A 160 -16.70 19.13 11.10
N ASN A 161 -15.38 19.37 11.03
CA ASN A 161 -14.79 20.41 10.18
C ASN A 161 -14.22 19.86 8.86
N CYS A 162 -13.89 18.57 8.80
CA CYS A 162 -13.12 18.00 7.67
C CYS A 162 -13.75 16.74 7.08
N ASP A 163 -14.81 16.19 7.68
CA ASP A 163 -15.45 14.91 7.30
C ASP A 163 -14.51 13.70 7.22
N VAL A 164 -13.36 13.78 7.92
CA VAL A 164 -12.40 12.68 8.07
C VAL A 164 -12.60 11.95 9.39
N SER A 165 -12.20 10.67 9.46
CA SER A 165 -12.18 9.90 10.72
C SER A 165 -11.19 10.48 11.73
N LEU A 166 -11.55 10.45 13.01
CA LEU A 166 -10.68 10.90 14.10
C LEU A 166 -9.72 9.78 14.55
N THR A 167 -8.50 10.16 14.92
CA THR A 167 -7.49 9.26 15.50
C THR A 167 -7.58 9.26 17.02
N TYR A 168 -7.63 8.09 17.65
CA TYR A 168 -7.64 7.96 19.10
C TYR A 168 -6.22 8.08 19.67
N HIS A 169 -6.06 8.91 20.68
CA HIS A 169 -4.81 9.10 21.40
C HIS A 169 -5.00 8.50 22.79
N LYS A 170 -4.64 7.22 22.94
CA LYS A 170 -4.92 6.43 24.16
C LYS A 170 -4.38 7.09 25.44
N GLY A 171 -3.19 7.70 25.39
CA GLY A 171 -2.59 8.39 26.55
C GLY A 171 -3.39 9.59 27.04
N LEU A 172 -4.15 10.24 26.15
CA LEU A 172 -5.01 11.39 26.47
C LEU A 172 -6.50 11.00 26.55
N ASN A 173 -6.82 9.74 26.24
CA ASN A 173 -8.17 9.24 26.04
C ASN A 173 -9.04 10.14 25.13
N GLN A 174 -8.45 10.66 24.05
CA GLN A 174 -9.03 11.71 23.22
C GLN A 174 -8.97 11.35 21.73
N LEU A 175 -9.98 11.76 20.96
CA LEU A 175 -10.02 11.62 19.50
C LEU A 175 -9.58 12.93 18.87
N THR A 176 -8.65 12.90 17.92
CA THR A 176 -8.04 14.10 17.31
C THR A 176 -8.06 14.02 15.78
N CYS A 177 -8.42 15.13 15.15
CA CYS A 177 -8.26 15.34 13.73
C CYS A 177 -6.84 15.88 13.45
N HIS A 178 -6.04 15.16 12.65
CA HIS A 178 -4.70 15.60 12.29
C HIS A 178 -4.64 16.68 11.21
N TYR A 179 -5.78 16.99 10.57
CA TYR A 179 -5.85 18.05 9.55
C TYR A 179 -6.13 19.43 10.16
N CYS A 180 -7.02 19.51 11.15
CA CYS A 180 -7.48 20.79 11.70
C CYS A 180 -7.34 20.91 13.22
N GLY A 181 -6.83 19.87 13.90
CA GLY A 181 -6.67 19.86 15.36
C GLY A 181 -7.97 19.71 16.15
N TYR A 182 -9.13 19.54 15.50
CA TYR A 182 -10.39 19.29 16.21
C TYR A 182 -10.27 18.07 17.12
N THR A 183 -10.68 18.24 18.37
CA THR A 183 -10.68 17.15 19.35
C THR A 183 -12.08 16.79 19.80
N TYR A 184 -12.30 15.51 20.08
CA TYR A 184 -13.55 14.95 20.56
C TYR A 184 -13.26 13.94 21.67
N GLN A 185 -14.03 13.97 22.76
CA GLN A 185 -13.89 12.98 23.81
C GLN A 185 -14.50 11.65 23.36
N LEU A 186 -13.86 10.54 23.73
CA LEU A 186 -14.38 9.20 23.42
C LEU A 186 -15.73 9.01 24.15
N PRO A 187 -16.86 8.88 23.43
CA PRO A 187 -18.15 8.65 24.09
C PRO A 187 -18.16 7.27 24.75
N ARG A 188 -18.93 7.14 25.84
CA ARG A 188 -19.15 5.83 26.49
C ARG A 188 -20.19 4.97 25.78
N ILE A 189 -21.05 5.60 24.99
CA ILE A 189 -22.19 4.99 24.29
C ILE A 189 -22.12 5.42 22.83
N CYS A 190 -22.36 4.49 21.92
CA CYS A 190 -22.42 4.79 20.49
C CYS A 190 -23.56 5.76 20.19
N PRO A 191 -23.29 6.94 19.62
CA PRO A 191 -24.33 7.93 19.32
C PRO A 191 -25.27 7.51 18.18
N ALA A 192 -24.95 6.43 17.45
CA ALA A 192 -25.75 5.96 16.32
C ALA A 192 -26.68 4.80 16.65
N CYS A 193 -26.38 3.97 17.66
CA CYS A 193 -27.19 2.79 18.00
C CYS A 193 -27.35 2.55 19.50
N GLU A 194 -26.83 3.45 20.34
CA GLU A 194 -26.85 3.36 21.80
C GLU A 194 -26.15 2.13 22.40
N GLY A 195 -25.45 1.35 21.57
CA GLY A 195 -24.60 0.25 22.03
C GLY A 195 -23.38 0.75 22.81
N THR A 196 -22.94 -0.04 23.78
CA THR A 196 -21.76 0.26 24.63
C THR A 196 -20.46 -0.33 24.10
N ASP A 197 -20.52 -1.13 23.03
CA ASP A 197 -19.36 -1.83 22.46
C ASP A 197 -18.60 -0.96 21.46
N LEU A 198 -17.93 0.08 21.97
CA LEU A 198 -16.99 0.93 21.21
C LEU A 198 -15.58 0.38 21.37
N ARG A 199 -14.98 -0.08 20.27
CA ARG A 199 -13.65 -0.69 20.29
C ARG A 199 -12.66 0.12 19.49
N ASN A 200 -11.42 0.06 19.96
CA ASN A 200 -10.28 0.45 19.15
C ASN A 200 -10.11 -0.58 18.02
N ARG A 201 -10.26 -0.12 16.78
CA ARG A 201 -9.97 -0.86 15.56
C ARG A 201 -8.54 -0.57 15.11
N GLY A 202 -7.83 -1.66 14.86
CA GLY A 202 -6.42 -1.68 14.49
C GLY A 202 -5.78 -2.90 15.12
N PHE A 203 -5.76 -4.02 14.40
CA PHE A 203 -4.88 -5.13 14.71
C PHE A 203 -3.61 -4.95 13.88
N GLY A 204 -2.47 -4.97 14.56
CA GLY A 204 -1.17 -4.94 13.90
C GLY A 204 -0.95 -6.23 13.11
N THR A 205 0.02 -6.18 12.21
CA THR A 205 0.55 -7.35 11.49
C THR A 205 0.96 -8.48 12.44
N GLU A 206 1.45 -8.16 13.64
CA GLU A 206 1.75 -9.13 14.71
C GLU A 206 0.53 -9.92 15.17
N LYS A 207 -0.58 -9.23 15.44
CA LYS A 207 -1.79 -9.90 15.88
C LYS A 207 -2.37 -10.80 14.79
N ILE A 208 -2.28 -10.38 13.53
CA ILE A 208 -2.69 -11.24 12.40
C ILE A 208 -1.80 -12.47 12.30
N GLU A 209 -0.49 -12.32 12.47
CA GLU A 209 0.46 -13.44 12.48
C GLU A 209 0.12 -14.46 13.58
N ASP A 210 -0.12 -13.99 14.81
CA ASP A 210 -0.49 -14.85 15.94
C ASP A 210 -1.85 -15.54 15.72
N ASP A 211 -2.87 -14.81 15.27
CA ASP A 211 -4.21 -15.35 15.03
C ASP A 211 -4.18 -16.39 13.89
N ILE A 212 -3.39 -16.18 12.82
CA ILE A 212 -3.22 -17.15 11.72
C ILE A 212 -2.48 -18.40 12.19
N LYS A 213 -1.39 -18.27 12.96
CA LYS A 213 -0.68 -19.44 13.52
C LYS A 213 -1.57 -20.27 14.44
N ALA A 214 -2.48 -19.63 15.17
CA ALA A 214 -3.45 -20.33 16.00
C ALA A 214 -4.51 -21.08 15.18
N LEU A 215 -4.95 -20.51 14.06
CA LEU A 215 -5.97 -21.11 13.18
C LEU A 215 -5.41 -22.18 12.24
N PHE A 216 -4.15 -22.06 11.82
CA PHE A 216 -3.44 -22.93 10.89
C PHE A 216 -2.07 -23.31 11.48
N PRO A 217 -2.01 -24.16 12.52
CA PRO A 217 -0.78 -24.46 13.26
C PRO A 217 0.30 -25.15 12.42
N ASP A 218 -0.09 -25.82 11.34
CA ASP A 218 0.83 -26.52 10.44
C ASP A 218 1.42 -25.61 9.34
N ALA A 219 0.90 -24.38 9.18
CA ALA A 219 1.35 -23.44 8.16
C ALA A 219 2.59 -22.66 8.60
N ARG A 220 3.55 -22.47 7.69
CA ARG A 220 4.77 -21.69 7.90
C ARG A 220 4.52 -20.23 7.59
N VAL A 221 4.12 -19.48 8.61
CA VAL A 221 3.77 -18.05 8.48
C VAL A 221 5.01 -17.16 8.59
N ALA A 222 5.16 -16.20 7.67
CA ALA A 222 6.15 -15.13 7.75
C ALA A 222 5.50 -13.75 7.71
N ARG A 223 6.01 -12.80 8.50
CA ARG A 223 5.54 -11.41 8.54
C ARG A 223 6.51 -10.48 7.82
N MET A 224 5.98 -9.68 6.90
CA MET A 224 6.74 -8.70 6.13
C MET A 224 6.23 -7.29 6.40
N ASP A 225 6.83 -6.59 7.36
CA ASP A 225 6.56 -5.18 7.65
C ASP A 225 7.85 -4.42 7.98
N LEU A 226 7.73 -3.13 8.28
CA LEU A 226 8.89 -2.26 8.51
C LEU A 226 9.71 -2.65 9.75
N ASP A 227 9.13 -3.40 10.70
CA ASP A 227 9.84 -3.87 11.89
C ASP A 227 10.59 -5.18 11.59
N THR A 228 10.02 -6.08 10.78
CA THR A 228 10.69 -7.34 10.38
C THR A 228 11.67 -7.17 9.22
N THR A 229 11.55 -6.09 8.42
CA THR A 229 12.37 -5.83 7.23
C THR A 229 13.38 -4.68 7.38
N ARG A 230 13.74 -4.29 8.62
CA ARG A 230 14.68 -3.17 8.88
C ARG A 230 16.04 -3.33 8.21
N THR A 231 16.49 -4.56 7.96
CA THR A 231 17.72 -4.84 7.22
C THR A 231 17.40 -5.38 5.83
N ARG A 232 18.19 -4.97 4.83
CA ARG A 232 18.08 -5.47 3.45
C ARG A 232 18.10 -7.00 3.39
N THR A 233 18.97 -7.63 4.19
CA THR A 233 19.10 -9.08 4.27
C THR A 233 17.82 -9.77 4.77
N ALA A 234 17.12 -9.19 5.74
CA ALA A 234 15.86 -9.75 6.24
C ALA A 234 14.75 -9.68 5.19
N TYR A 235 14.66 -8.57 4.46
CA TYR A 235 13.75 -8.41 3.33
C TYR A 235 14.00 -9.47 2.24
N GLU A 236 15.24 -9.57 1.76
CA GLU A 236 15.62 -10.52 0.70
C GLU A 236 15.38 -11.97 1.12
N ARG A 237 15.62 -12.29 2.40
CA ARG A 237 15.37 -13.62 2.94
C ARG A 237 13.89 -13.99 2.91
N ILE A 238 12.99 -13.12 3.37
CA ILE A 238 11.55 -13.43 3.39
C ILE A 238 11.04 -13.68 1.97
N ILE A 239 11.45 -12.85 1.01
CA ILE A 239 11.08 -13.03 -0.40
C ILE A 239 11.67 -14.32 -0.96
N SER A 240 12.93 -14.62 -0.67
CA SER A 240 13.57 -15.87 -1.12
C SER A 240 12.91 -17.11 -0.51
N ASP A 241 12.55 -17.07 0.77
CA ASP A 241 11.90 -18.18 1.46
C ASP A 241 10.47 -18.37 0.92
N PHE A 242 9.75 -17.29 0.61
CA PHE A 242 8.46 -17.36 -0.08
C PHE A 242 8.61 -17.95 -1.50
N GLN A 243 9.55 -17.46 -2.32
CA GLN A 243 9.80 -18.01 -3.66
C GLN A 243 10.17 -19.50 -3.67
N GLN A 244 10.81 -19.98 -2.60
CA GLN A 244 11.22 -21.38 -2.45
C GLN A 244 10.13 -22.25 -1.79
N GLY A 245 8.93 -21.71 -1.52
CA GLY A 245 7.85 -22.44 -0.86
C GLY A 245 8.19 -22.85 0.58
N LYS A 246 9.01 -22.06 1.28
CA LYS A 246 9.31 -22.24 2.71
C LYS A 246 8.34 -21.49 3.64
N THR A 247 7.61 -20.54 3.07
CA THR A 247 6.49 -19.84 3.70
C THR A 247 5.23 -20.31 2.99
N ASP A 248 4.17 -20.54 3.74
CA ASP A 248 2.85 -20.92 3.20
C ASP A 248 1.91 -19.71 3.17
#